data_AF-A0A9P0KXG0-F1
#
_entry.id   AF-A0A9P0KXG0-F1
#
_cell.length_a   1.000
_cell.length_b   1.000
_cell.length_c   1.000
_cell.angle_alpha   90.00
_cell.angle_beta   90.00
_cell.angle_gamma   90.00
#
_symmetry.space_group_name_H-M   'P 1'
#
loop_
_entity.id
_entity.type
_entity.pdbx_description
1 polymer ?
#
loop_
_entity_poly.entity_id
_entity_poly.type
_entity_poly.pdbx_seq_one_letter_code
_entity_poly.pdbx_strand_id
1 'polypeptide(L)'
;MIDLKSQELSGQYKNFTRMSPIDFEYLITLVGPKVGKYDTPMRAAISVQDRLALTVRFLATGDSYTSLQYIFRISKQSISLIVPEVCLAIIEAIKENIRVPTTPAGWKEISKKFEELWNFPHCIGSMDGKHVIIDAPIHSGTEYRNYKSFFSIVMFAVVDAEYNFLFVDAGCQGRISDGGVFKDTIFFKKLEADNLGLPLAETLVGRNKEVPYVLVSDSAFPLAEHIMKPYPGDFPKGSKQRIFNYRLSRARRIVENVFGIIASVFRVLRRPILLQPENAEIIVMTIAHLHKFLRKNSESQRYYTPLGSFDREEAGQIVEGSWRNEPNTGSLLPLRNVPRRAPLIAKHIREEFSDYFCNEGKVPWQDRYC
;
A
#
# COMPACT_ATOMS: atom_id res chain seq x y z
N MET A 1 -16.47 -23.36 -20.44
CA MET A 1 -16.50 -23.18 -18.98
C MET A 1 -15.23 -23.77 -18.44
N ILE A 2 -14.32 -22.96 -17.92
CA ILE A 2 -13.26 -23.49 -17.05
C ILE A 2 -14.01 -23.89 -15.79
N ASP A 3 -14.22 -25.19 -15.57
CA ASP A 3 -14.84 -25.67 -14.35
C ASP A 3 -13.84 -25.45 -13.20
N LEU A 4 -13.89 -24.23 -12.67
CA LEU A 4 -13.05 -23.75 -11.57
C LEU A 4 -13.19 -24.64 -10.32
N LYS A 5 -14.30 -25.39 -10.17
CA LYS A 5 -14.49 -26.36 -9.09
C LYS A 5 -13.63 -27.63 -9.28
N SER A 6 -13.35 -28.03 -10.52
CA SER A 6 -12.51 -29.21 -10.82
C SER A 6 -11.00 -28.96 -10.61
N GLN A 7 -10.58 -27.70 -10.41
CA GLN A 7 -9.16 -27.30 -10.32
C GLN A 7 -8.62 -27.14 -8.89
N GLU A 8 -9.40 -27.47 -7.86
CA GLU A 8 -8.98 -27.37 -6.46
C GLU A 8 -7.77 -28.28 -6.11
N LEU A 9 -7.67 -29.44 -6.77
CA LEU A 9 -6.65 -30.47 -6.47
C LEU A 9 -5.26 -30.20 -7.08
N SER A 10 -5.09 -29.24 -7.99
CA SER A 10 -3.83 -29.03 -8.73
C SER A 10 -3.07 -27.75 -8.36
N GLY A 11 -3.62 -26.90 -7.48
CA GLY A 11 -3.07 -25.57 -7.18
C GLY A 11 -3.23 -24.54 -8.31
N GLN A 12 -3.85 -24.91 -9.44
CA GLN A 12 -4.06 -24.03 -10.60
C GLN A 12 -5.03 -22.89 -10.30
N TYR A 13 -6.06 -23.15 -9.48
CA TYR A 13 -7.00 -22.12 -9.00
C TYR A 13 -6.28 -20.96 -8.29
N LYS A 14 -5.26 -21.27 -7.48
CA LYS A 14 -4.48 -20.29 -6.70
C LYS A 14 -3.67 -19.36 -7.59
N ASN A 15 -3.05 -19.91 -8.63
CA ASN A 15 -2.34 -19.10 -9.63
C ASN A 15 -3.29 -18.26 -10.49
N PHE A 16 -4.55 -18.66 -10.58
CA PHE A 16 -5.56 -17.97 -11.34
C PHE A 16 -6.15 -16.77 -10.57
N THR A 17 -6.57 -16.98 -9.33
CA THR A 17 -7.34 -16.00 -8.54
C THR A 17 -6.53 -15.31 -7.45
N ARG A 18 -5.35 -15.82 -7.07
CA ARG A 18 -4.53 -15.32 -5.94
C ARG A 18 -5.26 -15.31 -4.58
N MET A 19 -6.33 -16.10 -4.44
CA MET A 19 -7.13 -16.20 -3.23
C MET A 19 -7.66 -17.63 -3.04
N SER A 20 -8.15 -17.94 -1.84
CA SER A 20 -8.82 -19.22 -1.57
C SER A 20 -10.16 -19.32 -2.33
N PRO A 21 -10.63 -20.53 -2.68
CA PRO A 21 -11.97 -20.72 -3.25
C PRO A 21 -13.07 -20.16 -2.34
N ILE A 22 -12.91 -20.30 -1.02
CA ILE A 22 -13.85 -19.80 -0.02
C ILE A 22 -13.98 -18.27 -0.09
N ASP A 23 -12.84 -17.56 -0.14
CA ASP A 23 -12.84 -16.10 -0.24
C ASP A 23 -13.35 -15.61 -1.60
N PHE A 24 -13.12 -16.37 -2.66
CA PHE A 24 -13.65 -16.07 -3.98
C PHE A 24 -15.18 -16.20 -4.03
N GLU A 25 -15.73 -17.30 -3.52
CA GLU A 25 -17.19 -17.47 -3.39
C GLU A 25 -17.79 -16.42 -2.46
N TYR A 26 -17.11 -16.08 -1.36
CA TYR A 26 -17.54 -15.00 -0.48
C TYR A 26 -17.59 -13.65 -1.23
N LEU A 27 -16.58 -13.32 -2.05
CA LEU A 27 -16.63 -12.13 -2.89
C LEU A 27 -17.78 -12.19 -3.91
N ILE A 28 -18.10 -13.35 -4.50
CA ILE A 28 -19.28 -13.51 -5.37
C ILE A 28 -20.55 -13.10 -4.62
N THR A 29 -20.73 -13.53 -3.38
CA THR A 29 -21.92 -13.17 -2.60
C THR A 29 -22.02 -11.67 -2.34
N LEU A 30 -20.89 -10.99 -2.16
CA LEU A 30 -20.84 -9.55 -1.89
C LEU A 30 -21.05 -8.72 -3.16
N VAL A 31 -20.42 -9.09 -4.28
CA VAL A 31 -20.45 -8.29 -5.53
C VAL A 31 -21.62 -8.66 -6.43
N GLY A 32 -22.13 -9.89 -6.33
CA GLY A 32 -23.18 -10.44 -7.18
C GLY A 32 -24.42 -9.55 -7.34
N PRO A 33 -24.98 -8.99 -6.25
CA PRO A 33 -26.12 -8.07 -6.34
C PRO A 33 -25.87 -6.83 -7.19
N LYS A 34 -24.61 -6.40 -7.36
CA LYS A 34 -24.23 -5.19 -8.11
C LYS A 34 -23.86 -5.49 -9.56
N VAL A 35 -23.19 -6.60 -9.81
CA VAL A 35 -22.59 -6.90 -11.12
C VAL A 35 -23.39 -7.92 -11.93
N GLY A 36 -24.37 -8.59 -11.31
CA GLY A 36 -25.27 -9.53 -11.98
C GLY A 36 -26.04 -8.87 -13.12
N LYS A 37 -26.22 -9.61 -14.21
CA LYS A 37 -27.00 -9.20 -15.39
C LYS A 37 -28.03 -10.28 -15.71
N TYR A 38 -29.10 -9.89 -16.38
CA TYR A 38 -30.16 -10.80 -16.79
C TYR A 38 -29.92 -11.33 -18.21
N ASP A 39 -30.35 -12.57 -18.43
CA ASP A 39 -30.39 -13.15 -19.77
C ASP A 39 -31.35 -12.35 -20.66
N THR A 40 -31.01 -12.26 -21.94
CA THR A 40 -31.92 -11.74 -22.97
C THR A 40 -32.35 -12.88 -23.88
N PRO A 41 -33.45 -12.71 -24.65
CA PRO A 41 -33.87 -13.74 -25.62
C PRO A 41 -32.79 -14.11 -26.65
N MET A 42 -31.82 -13.20 -26.89
CA MET A 42 -30.77 -13.39 -27.89
C MET A 42 -29.47 -13.94 -27.30
N ARG A 43 -29.22 -13.78 -25.99
CA ARG A 43 -27.97 -14.24 -25.35
C ARG A 43 -28.12 -14.42 -23.85
N ALA A 44 -27.43 -15.43 -23.32
CA ALA A 44 -27.19 -15.54 -21.89
C ALA A 44 -26.26 -14.42 -21.40
N ALA A 45 -26.51 -13.94 -20.19
CA ALA A 45 -25.64 -13.03 -19.48
C ALA A 45 -24.33 -13.73 -19.08
N ILE A 46 -23.25 -12.96 -19.04
CA ILE A 46 -21.99 -13.44 -18.47
C ILE A 46 -22.21 -13.55 -16.96
N SER A 47 -21.98 -14.75 -16.42
CA SER A 47 -22.23 -15.05 -15.01
C SER A 47 -21.41 -14.15 -14.07
N VAL A 48 -21.91 -13.92 -12.84
CA VAL A 48 -21.15 -13.18 -11.81
C VAL A 48 -19.80 -13.84 -11.56
N GLN A 49 -19.77 -15.17 -11.53
CA GLN A 49 -18.56 -15.96 -11.35
C GLN A 49 -17.52 -15.69 -12.44
N ASP A 50 -17.92 -15.72 -13.72
CA ASP A 50 -17.01 -15.46 -14.84
C ASP A 50 -16.53 -14.01 -14.84
N ARG A 51 -17.41 -13.06 -14.52
CA ARG A 51 -17.06 -11.63 -14.42
C ARG A 51 -16.02 -11.39 -13.34
N LEU A 52 -16.19 -11.97 -12.15
CA LEU A 52 -15.24 -11.86 -11.05
C LEU A 52 -13.92 -12.59 -11.38
N ALA A 53 -14.00 -13.82 -11.88
CA ALA A 53 -12.83 -14.61 -12.28
C ALA A 53 -11.99 -13.87 -13.32
N LEU A 54 -12.63 -13.24 -14.30
CA LEU A 54 -11.99 -12.43 -15.33
C LEU A 54 -11.27 -11.22 -14.74
N THR A 55 -11.93 -10.46 -13.88
CA THR A 55 -11.36 -9.27 -13.27
C THR A 55 -10.17 -9.62 -12.37
N VAL A 56 -10.32 -10.62 -11.49
CA VAL A 56 -9.23 -11.05 -10.61
C VAL A 56 -8.06 -11.61 -11.43
N ARG A 57 -8.31 -12.35 -12.51
CA ARG A 57 -7.26 -12.84 -13.40
C ARG A 57 -6.50 -11.69 -14.06
N PHE A 58 -7.21 -10.65 -14.50
CA PHE A 58 -6.59 -9.43 -15.02
C PHE A 58 -5.68 -8.78 -13.97
N LEU A 59 -6.15 -8.58 -12.74
CA LEU A 59 -5.35 -8.01 -11.64
C LEU A 59 -4.10 -8.86 -11.34
N ALA A 60 -4.27 -10.18 -11.29
CA ALA A 60 -3.21 -11.13 -10.95
C ALA A 60 -2.09 -11.23 -12.01
N THR A 61 -2.40 -10.99 -13.28
CA THR A 61 -1.47 -11.22 -14.40
C THR A 61 -1.02 -9.96 -15.12
N GLY A 62 -1.86 -8.94 -15.19
CA GLY A 62 -1.66 -7.80 -16.08
C GLY A 62 -1.69 -8.20 -17.57
N ASP A 63 -2.45 -9.23 -17.93
CA ASP A 63 -2.65 -9.64 -19.33
C ASP A 63 -3.54 -8.64 -20.07
N SER A 64 -3.33 -8.50 -21.37
CA SER A 64 -4.16 -7.62 -22.20
C SER A 64 -5.60 -8.15 -22.32
N TYR A 65 -6.57 -7.26 -22.51
CA TYR A 65 -7.96 -7.67 -22.76
C TYR A 65 -8.11 -8.56 -23.98
N THR A 66 -7.25 -8.40 -24.99
CA THR A 66 -7.18 -9.31 -26.15
C THR A 66 -6.78 -10.73 -25.72
N SER A 67 -5.81 -10.87 -24.83
CA SER A 67 -5.39 -12.19 -24.32
C SER A 67 -6.50 -12.84 -23.48
N LEU A 68 -7.12 -12.05 -22.59
CA LEU A 68 -8.23 -12.51 -21.76
C LEU A 68 -9.47 -12.88 -22.59
N GLN A 69 -9.70 -12.22 -23.72
CA GLN A 69 -10.78 -12.57 -24.64
C GLN A 69 -10.68 -14.02 -25.11
N TYR A 70 -9.48 -14.51 -25.45
CA TYR A 70 -9.32 -15.90 -25.87
C TYR A 70 -9.50 -16.89 -24.72
N ILE A 71 -9.05 -16.52 -23.51
CA ILE A 71 -9.13 -17.37 -22.32
C ILE A 71 -10.59 -17.54 -21.88
N PHE A 72 -11.33 -16.45 -21.75
CA PHE A 72 -12.70 -16.45 -21.24
C PHE A 72 -13.77 -16.56 -22.33
N ARG A 73 -13.39 -16.43 -23.61
CA ARG A 73 -14.32 -16.34 -24.75
C ARG A 73 -15.33 -15.19 -24.60
N ILE A 74 -14.90 -14.09 -24.01
CA ILE A 74 -15.67 -12.85 -23.81
C ILE A 74 -15.02 -11.75 -24.65
N SER A 75 -15.79 -11.00 -25.44
CA SER A 75 -15.24 -9.94 -26.29
C SER A 75 -14.48 -8.88 -25.49
N LYS A 76 -13.37 -8.37 -26.02
CA LYS A 76 -12.56 -7.31 -25.37
C LYS A 76 -13.38 -6.07 -24.99
N GLN A 77 -14.42 -5.74 -25.76
CA GLN A 77 -15.35 -4.64 -25.48
C GLN A 77 -16.20 -4.92 -24.23
N SER A 78 -16.63 -6.17 -24.02
CA SER A 78 -17.33 -6.54 -22.79
C SER A 78 -16.36 -6.54 -21.61
N ILE A 79 -15.13 -7.04 -21.81
CA ILE A 79 -14.08 -7.05 -20.79
C ILE A 79 -13.77 -5.63 -20.29
N SER A 80 -13.65 -4.65 -21.20
CA SER A 80 -13.36 -3.26 -20.84
C SER A 80 -14.47 -2.61 -19.99
N LEU A 81 -15.69 -3.14 -20.03
CA LEU A 81 -16.79 -2.70 -19.17
C LEU A 81 -16.81 -3.49 -17.85
N ILE A 82 -16.58 -4.82 -17.92
CA ILE A 82 -16.64 -5.72 -16.76
C ILE A 82 -15.57 -5.40 -15.73
N VAL A 83 -14.32 -5.20 -16.15
CA VAL A 83 -13.19 -4.99 -15.22
C VAL A 83 -13.42 -3.82 -14.28
N PRO A 84 -13.65 -2.57 -14.74
CA PRO A 84 -13.88 -1.44 -13.84
C PRO A 84 -15.19 -1.59 -13.04
N GLU A 85 -16.26 -2.13 -13.63
CA GLU A 85 -17.54 -2.35 -12.92
C GLU A 85 -17.38 -3.31 -11.73
N VAL A 86 -16.67 -4.42 -11.93
CA VAL A 86 -16.40 -5.40 -10.87
C VAL A 86 -15.43 -4.82 -9.82
N CYS A 87 -14.39 -4.11 -10.24
CA CYS A 87 -13.47 -3.42 -9.33
C CYS A 87 -14.20 -2.43 -8.40
N LEU A 88 -15.08 -1.59 -8.93
CA LEU A 88 -15.91 -0.68 -8.14
C LEU A 88 -16.82 -1.44 -7.17
N ALA A 89 -17.46 -2.52 -7.63
CA ALA A 89 -18.30 -3.35 -6.77
C ALA A 89 -17.50 -4.01 -5.63
N ILE A 90 -16.25 -4.44 -5.88
CA ILE A 90 -15.34 -4.93 -4.84
C ILE A 90 -15.03 -3.82 -3.84
N ILE A 91 -14.56 -2.65 -4.30
CA ILE A 91 -14.22 -1.53 -3.41
C ILE A 91 -15.39 -1.21 -2.49
N GLU A 92 -16.61 -1.10 -3.04
CA GLU A 92 -17.79 -0.77 -2.24
C GLU A 92 -18.16 -1.88 -1.25
N ALA A 93 -18.11 -3.15 -1.68
CA ALA A 93 -18.42 -4.31 -0.86
C ALA A 93 -17.48 -4.47 0.35
N ILE A 94 -16.19 -4.17 0.17
CA ILE A 94 -15.15 -4.32 1.20
C ILE A 94 -14.52 -2.98 1.61
N LYS A 95 -15.27 -1.88 1.48
CA LYS A 95 -14.81 -0.52 1.80
C LYS A 95 -14.30 -0.39 3.24
N GLU A 96 -14.93 -1.13 4.16
CA GLU A 96 -14.65 -1.08 5.59
C GLU A 96 -13.29 -1.66 5.98
N ASN A 97 -12.62 -2.32 5.04
CA ASN A 97 -11.28 -2.82 5.27
C ASN A 97 -10.29 -1.66 5.48
N ILE A 98 -10.31 -0.62 4.64
CA ILE A 98 -9.39 0.50 4.78
C ILE A 98 -10.10 1.63 5.50
N ARG A 99 -9.71 1.87 6.74
CA ARG A 99 -10.31 2.90 7.60
C ARG A 99 -9.24 3.56 8.45
N VAL A 100 -9.23 4.88 8.40
CA VAL A 100 -8.42 5.72 9.28
C VAL A 100 -9.12 5.80 10.64
N PRO A 101 -8.42 5.57 11.76
CA PRO A 101 -8.99 5.82 13.07
C PRO A 101 -9.45 7.27 13.22
N THR A 102 -10.54 7.47 13.94
CA THR A 102 -11.11 8.80 14.20
C THR A 102 -11.07 9.18 15.67
N THR A 103 -10.53 8.31 16.52
CA THR A 103 -10.48 8.50 17.97
C THR A 103 -9.04 8.41 18.48
N PRO A 104 -8.69 9.15 19.54
CA PRO A 104 -7.38 9.03 20.18
C PRO A 104 -7.06 7.60 20.62
N ALA A 105 -8.05 6.87 21.14
CA ALA A 105 -7.89 5.49 21.55
C ALA A 105 -7.45 4.58 20.39
N GLY A 106 -8.09 4.69 19.22
CA GLY A 106 -7.73 3.90 18.04
C GLY A 106 -6.32 4.20 17.52
N TRP A 107 -5.88 5.46 17.57
CA TRP A 107 -4.50 5.83 17.23
C TRP A 107 -3.48 5.30 18.24
N LYS A 108 -3.82 5.30 19.54
CA LYS A 108 -2.96 4.72 20.58
C LYS A 108 -2.78 3.22 20.41
N GLU A 109 -3.82 2.49 19.98
CA GLU A 109 -3.70 1.06 19.66
C GLU A 109 -2.68 0.81 18.55
N ILE A 110 -2.73 1.60 17.47
CA ILE A 110 -1.76 1.52 16.37
C ILE A 110 -0.35 1.86 16.88
N SER A 111 -0.22 2.94 17.64
CA SER A 111 1.05 3.36 18.23
C SER A 111 1.69 2.28 19.10
N LYS A 112 0.88 1.65 19.95
CA LYS A 112 1.32 0.54 20.79
C LYS A 112 1.86 -0.62 19.94
N LYS A 113 1.20 -0.95 18.82
CA LYS A 113 1.70 -2.00 17.90
C LYS A 113 3.02 -1.62 17.24
N PHE A 114 3.23 -0.35 16.89
CA PHE A 114 4.53 0.10 16.39
C PHE A 114 5.64 0.02 17.43
N GLU A 115 5.33 0.32 18.68
CA GLU A 115 6.27 0.17 19.78
C GLU A 115 6.64 -1.29 20.04
N GLU A 116 5.64 -2.17 20.10
CA GLU A 116 5.79 -3.62 20.34
C GLU A 116 6.60 -4.30 19.21
N LEU A 117 6.23 -4.06 17.95
CA LEU A 117 6.78 -4.80 16.81
C LEU A 117 8.04 -4.15 16.21
N TRP A 118 8.10 -2.82 16.20
CA TRP A 118 9.12 -2.07 15.46
C TRP A 118 9.99 -1.19 16.36
N ASN A 119 9.69 -1.15 17.67
CA ASN A 119 10.37 -0.34 18.66
C ASN A 119 10.33 1.16 18.29
N PHE A 120 9.21 1.63 17.77
CA PHE A 120 9.02 3.06 17.50
C PHE A 120 7.78 3.56 18.26
N PRO A 121 7.94 4.10 19.49
CA PRO A 121 6.82 4.63 20.26
C PRO A 121 6.24 5.86 19.56
N HIS A 122 4.96 6.12 19.80
CA HIS A 122 4.20 7.23 19.21
C HIS A 122 4.10 7.18 17.68
N CYS A 123 4.56 6.12 17.01
CA CYS A 123 4.40 5.98 15.57
C CYS A 123 3.00 5.50 15.22
N ILE A 124 2.27 6.27 14.43
CA ILE A 124 0.87 5.99 14.08
C ILE A 124 0.70 5.50 12.64
N GLY A 125 1.81 5.29 11.93
CA GLY A 125 1.76 4.80 10.56
C GLY A 125 3.07 5.02 9.82
N SER A 126 3.30 4.15 8.86
CA SER A 126 4.34 4.28 7.85
C SER A 126 3.73 4.79 6.56
N MET A 127 4.22 5.89 6.01
CA MET A 127 3.71 6.47 4.78
C MET A 127 4.76 6.51 3.67
N ASP A 128 4.32 6.29 2.45
CA ASP A 128 5.14 6.37 1.24
C ASP A 128 4.22 6.56 0.01
N GLY A 129 4.80 7.01 -1.10
CA GLY A 129 4.13 7.09 -2.37
C GLY A 129 4.90 6.37 -3.48
N LYS A 130 4.18 5.90 -4.51
CA LYS A 130 4.75 5.24 -5.69
C LYS A 130 4.08 5.73 -6.96
N HIS A 131 4.87 5.86 -8.02
CA HIS A 131 4.34 6.00 -9.37
C HIS A 131 3.84 4.65 -9.86
N VAL A 132 2.57 4.58 -10.27
CA VAL A 132 2.00 3.46 -11.05
C VAL A 132 2.07 3.86 -12.51
N ILE A 133 2.86 3.12 -13.31
CA ILE A 133 3.00 3.42 -14.74
C ILE A 133 1.69 3.13 -15.48
N ILE A 134 1.27 4.08 -16.29
CA ILE A 134 0.12 3.96 -17.20
C ILE A 134 0.58 4.23 -18.63
N ASP A 135 -0.24 3.82 -19.61
CA ASP A 135 -0.05 4.29 -20.97
C ASP A 135 -0.39 5.78 -21.10
N ALA A 136 0.14 6.44 -22.13
CA ALA A 136 -0.09 7.86 -22.36
C ALA A 136 -1.61 8.15 -22.51
N PRO A 137 -2.23 8.93 -21.60
CA PRO A 137 -3.66 9.20 -21.70
C PRO A 137 -3.98 10.04 -22.93
N ILE A 138 -5.11 9.75 -23.54
CA ILE A 138 -5.53 10.39 -24.79
C ILE A 138 -5.69 11.90 -24.53
N HIS A 139 -5.09 12.73 -25.39
CA HIS A 139 -5.12 14.20 -25.30
C HIS A 139 -4.55 14.84 -24.02
N SER A 140 -3.80 14.12 -23.19
CA SER A 140 -3.27 14.65 -21.91
C SER A 140 -1.99 15.49 -22.00
N GLY A 141 -1.38 15.59 -23.18
CA GLY A 141 -0.09 16.27 -23.37
C GLY A 141 1.00 15.70 -22.46
N THR A 142 1.40 16.46 -21.43
CA THR A 142 2.46 16.09 -20.46
C THR A 142 1.96 16.00 -19.02
N GLU A 143 0.65 16.07 -18.78
CA GLU A 143 0.08 16.15 -17.42
C GLU A 143 0.47 14.96 -16.54
N TYR A 144 0.41 13.75 -17.09
CA TYR A 144 0.78 12.51 -16.40
C TYR A 144 2.26 12.13 -16.59
N ARG A 145 3.01 12.91 -17.38
CA ARG A 145 4.43 12.65 -17.66
C ARG A 145 5.26 13.08 -16.45
N ASN A 146 5.93 12.12 -15.82
CA ASN A 146 6.74 12.39 -14.66
C ASN A 146 8.18 12.81 -15.01
N TYR A 147 8.99 13.04 -13.97
CA TYR A 147 10.38 13.50 -14.10
C TYR A 147 11.31 12.53 -14.85
N LYS A 148 10.93 11.26 -15.00
CA LYS A 148 11.64 10.23 -15.75
C LYS A 148 11.07 10.01 -17.16
N SER A 149 10.21 10.91 -17.63
CA SER A 149 9.62 10.91 -18.97
C SER A 149 8.66 9.77 -19.31
N PHE A 150 8.09 9.08 -18.31
CA PHE A 150 6.99 8.13 -18.53
C PHE A 150 5.69 8.64 -17.91
N PHE A 151 4.56 8.09 -18.38
CA PHE A 151 3.22 8.43 -17.88
C PHE A 151 2.88 7.61 -16.65
N SER A 152 2.37 8.25 -15.59
CA SER A 152 2.02 7.57 -14.35
C SER A 152 0.94 8.31 -13.57
N ILE A 153 0.19 7.56 -12.76
CA ILE A 153 -0.54 8.10 -11.62
C ILE A 153 0.26 7.85 -10.35
N VAL A 154 0.01 8.63 -9.30
CA VAL A 154 0.62 8.41 -7.97
C VAL A 154 -0.36 7.65 -7.08
N MET A 155 0.14 6.60 -6.43
CA MET A 155 -0.49 5.94 -5.29
C MET A 155 0.21 6.42 -4.02
N PHE A 156 -0.54 6.98 -3.09
CA PHE A 156 -0.09 7.34 -1.74
C PHE A 156 -0.77 6.44 -0.71
N ALA A 157 -0.03 6.00 0.30
CA ALA A 157 -0.58 5.14 1.34
C ALA A 157 0.00 5.42 2.73
N VAL A 158 -0.83 5.15 3.75
CA VAL A 158 -0.42 5.03 5.16
C VAL A 158 -0.73 3.60 5.61
N VAL A 159 0.24 2.95 6.23
CA VAL A 159 0.20 1.53 6.60
C VAL A 159 0.46 1.39 8.11
N ASP A 160 -0.28 0.51 8.78
CA ASP A 160 -0.12 0.19 10.20
C ASP A 160 1.06 -0.75 10.48
N ALA A 161 1.36 -0.97 11.76
CA ALA A 161 2.44 -1.85 12.21
C ALA A 161 2.30 -3.30 11.74
N GLU A 162 1.09 -3.72 11.36
CA GLU A 162 0.77 -5.08 10.93
C GLU A 162 0.62 -5.16 9.41
N TYR A 163 1.24 -4.25 8.66
CA TYR A 163 1.26 -4.22 7.20
C TYR A 163 -0.11 -4.03 6.54
N ASN A 164 -1.12 -3.47 7.22
CA ASN A 164 -2.41 -3.17 6.59
C ASN A 164 -2.50 -1.70 6.21
N PHE A 165 -3.15 -1.43 5.08
CA PHE A 165 -3.51 -0.07 4.71
C PHE A 165 -4.49 0.54 5.74
N LEU A 166 -4.11 1.69 6.28
CA LEU A 166 -4.98 2.59 7.05
C LEU A 166 -5.65 3.61 6.12
N PHE A 167 -4.89 4.09 5.15
CA PHE A 167 -5.32 5.06 4.15
C PHE A 167 -4.64 4.77 2.81
N VAL A 168 -5.38 4.92 1.72
CA VAL A 168 -4.84 4.88 0.36
C VAL A 168 -5.55 5.95 -0.46
N ASP A 169 -4.79 6.65 -1.29
CA ASP A 169 -5.27 7.57 -2.30
C ASP A 169 -4.50 7.32 -3.60
N ALA A 170 -5.19 7.32 -4.73
CA ALA A 170 -4.60 7.04 -6.03
C ALA A 170 -5.20 7.94 -7.11
N GLY A 171 -4.50 8.11 -8.23
CA GLY A 171 -5.02 8.85 -9.40
C GLY A 171 -4.43 10.24 -9.60
N CYS A 172 -3.70 10.78 -8.61
CA CYS A 172 -3.01 12.06 -8.75
C CYS A 172 -1.99 12.02 -9.91
N GLN A 173 -1.85 13.11 -10.67
CA GLN A 173 -1.00 13.12 -11.85
C GLN A 173 0.48 12.90 -11.51
N GLY A 174 1.17 12.05 -12.28
CA GLY A 174 2.56 11.67 -12.07
C GLY A 174 3.60 12.80 -12.13
N ARG A 175 3.21 14.01 -12.55
CA ARG A 175 4.09 15.21 -12.50
C ARG A 175 4.24 15.77 -11.08
N ILE A 176 3.28 15.49 -10.20
CA ILE A 176 3.21 16.09 -8.86
C ILE A 176 4.18 15.34 -7.91
N SER A 177 4.95 16.10 -7.12
CA SER A 177 5.85 15.53 -6.09
C SER A 177 5.06 14.94 -4.91
N ASP A 178 5.66 14.04 -4.13
CA ASP A 178 5.10 13.39 -2.93
C ASP A 178 4.50 14.41 -1.97
N GLY A 179 5.28 15.44 -1.63
CA GLY A 179 4.83 16.51 -0.74
C GLY A 179 3.83 17.47 -1.38
N GLY A 180 3.41 17.25 -2.62
CA GLY A 180 2.26 17.87 -3.28
C GLY A 180 1.07 16.92 -3.25
N VAL A 181 1.26 15.68 -3.72
CA VAL A 181 0.23 14.61 -3.66
C VAL A 181 -0.30 14.46 -2.24
N PHE A 182 0.60 14.33 -1.26
CA PHE A 182 0.26 14.23 0.15
C PHE A 182 -0.57 15.41 0.63
N LYS A 183 -0.20 16.64 0.25
CA LYS A 183 -0.91 17.86 0.67
C LYS A 183 -2.33 17.93 0.13
N ASP A 184 -2.55 17.37 -1.05
CA ASP A 184 -3.85 17.38 -1.70
C ASP A 184 -4.78 16.29 -1.16
N THR A 185 -4.22 15.25 -0.50
CA THR A 185 -5.01 14.16 0.10
C THR A 185 -5.97 14.65 1.18
N ILE A 186 -7.12 13.98 1.29
CA ILE A 186 -8.07 14.20 2.39
C ILE A 186 -7.44 13.89 3.75
N PHE A 187 -6.45 13.00 3.79
CA PHE A 187 -5.74 12.62 5.00
C PHE A 187 -4.94 13.80 5.55
N PHE A 188 -4.11 14.45 4.71
CA PHE A 188 -3.33 15.59 5.14
C PHE A 188 -4.19 16.80 5.50
N LYS A 189 -5.25 17.07 4.73
CA LYS A 189 -6.21 18.14 5.05
C LYS A 189 -6.83 17.95 6.44
N LYS A 190 -7.16 16.71 6.82
CA LYS A 190 -7.63 16.40 8.17
C LYS A 190 -6.52 16.47 9.22
N LEU A 191 -5.28 16.14 8.87
CA LEU A 191 -4.12 16.25 9.76
C LEU A 191 -3.86 17.72 10.11
N GLU A 192 -3.85 18.63 9.12
CA GLU A 192 -3.62 20.06 9.35
C GLU A 192 -4.79 20.75 10.09
N ALA A 193 -6.02 20.29 9.87
CA ALA A 193 -7.20 20.82 10.54
C ALA A 193 -7.47 20.21 11.93
N ASP A 194 -6.53 19.43 12.47
CA ASP A 194 -6.65 18.68 13.74
C ASP A 194 -7.94 17.84 13.84
N ASN A 195 -8.36 17.28 12.71
CA ASN A 195 -9.63 16.57 12.54
C ASN A 195 -9.44 15.05 12.29
N LEU A 196 -8.22 14.54 12.50
CA LEU A 196 -7.93 13.10 12.51
C LEU A 196 -8.23 12.45 13.87
N GLY A 197 -8.48 13.25 14.92
CA GLY A 197 -8.67 12.73 16.27
C GLY A 197 -7.40 12.12 16.84
N LEU A 198 -6.23 12.69 16.51
CA LEU A 198 -4.96 12.25 17.08
C LEU A 198 -4.97 12.42 18.61
N PRO A 199 -4.26 11.58 19.36
CA PRO A 199 -4.06 11.83 20.77
C PRO A 199 -3.22 13.09 20.97
N LEU A 200 -3.42 13.75 22.12
CA LEU A 200 -2.56 14.85 22.55
C LEU A 200 -1.11 14.37 22.69
N ALA A 201 -0.17 15.31 22.59
CA ALA A 201 1.24 15.02 22.82
C ALA A 201 1.43 14.43 24.23
N GLU A 202 2.31 13.44 24.33
CA GLU A 202 2.58 12.70 25.57
C GLU A 202 4.09 12.58 25.75
N THR A 203 4.54 12.36 26.98
CA THR A 203 5.94 12.09 27.24
C THR A 203 6.29 10.67 26.84
N LEU A 204 7.46 10.49 26.23
CA LEU A 204 8.05 9.16 26.07
C LEU A 204 8.44 8.62 27.45
N VAL A 205 8.45 7.30 27.61
CA VAL A 205 8.80 6.64 28.88
C VAL A 205 10.17 7.12 29.36
N GLY A 206 10.22 7.70 30.57
CA GLY A 206 11.45 8.21 31.17
C GLY A 206 11.91 9.58 30.66
N ARG A 207 11.15 10.24 29.79
CA ARG A 207 11.39 11.61 29.30
C ARG A 207 10.46 12.61 29.97
N ASN A 208 10.85 13.89 29.94
CA ASN A 208 10.09 14.99 30.54
C ASN A 208 9.43 15.92 29.51
N LYS A 209 9.76 15.78 28.22
CA LYS A 209 9.20 16.60 27.16
C LYS A 209 8.13 15.82 26.42
N GLU A 210 6.98 16.45 26.23
CA GLU A 210 5.90 15.91 25.42
C GLU A 210 6.29 15.95 23.94
N VAL A 211 6.00 14.87 23.24
CA VAL A 211 6.15 14.77 21.78
C VAL A 211 4.87 14.25 21.16
N PRO A 212 4.51 14.73 19.96
CA PRO A 212 3.30 14.30 19.29
C PRO A 212 3.39 12.85 18.81
N TYR A 213 2.25 12.31 18.42
CA TYR A 213 2.16 11.08 17.63
C TYR A 213 2.54 11.38 16.17
N VAL A 214 3.37 10.52 15.56
CA VAL A 214 4.05 10.81 14.29
C VAL A 214 3.89 9.71 13.25
N LEU A 215 3.84 10.12 11.98
CA LEU A 215 4.02 9.25 10.82
C LEU A 215 5.50 9.16 10.46
N VAL A 216 5.98 7.98 10.11
CA VAL A 216 7.33 7.79 9.57
C VAL A 216 7.28 7.79 8.05
N SER A 217 8.21 8.48 7.43
CA SER A 217 8.29 8.61 5.98
C SER A 217 9.72 8.55 5.48
N ASP A 218 9.87 8.48 4.16
CA ASP A 218 11.17 8.51 3.51
C ASP A 218 11.70 9.96 3.39
N SER A 219 12.82 10.11 2.69
CA SER A 219 13.44 11.42 2.52
C SER A 219 12.65 12.41 1.65
N ALA A 220 11.71 11.92 0.82
CA ALA A 220 10.95 12.71 -0.15
C ALA A 220 9.82 13.53 0.48
N PHE A 221 9.33 13.13 1.65
CA PHE A 221 8.35 13.91 2.42
C PHE A 221 9.03 15.01 3.25
N PRO A 222 8.32 16.11 3.57
CA PRO A 222 8.85 17.15 4.46
C PRO A 222 8.93 16.64 5.91
N LEU A 223 9.94 17.10 6.66
CA LEU A 223 9.95 16.93 8.11
C LEU A 223 8.97 17.96 8.71
N ALA A 224 8.00 17.49 9.50
CA ALA A 224 6.96 18.31 10.12
C ALA A 224 6.63 17.79 11.53
N GLU A 225 5.73 18.46 12.25
CA GLU A 225 5.35 18.10 13.62
C GLU A 225 4.90 16.63 13.76
N HIS A 226 3.97 16.20 12.91
CA HIS A 226 3.48 14.82 12.86
C HIS A 226 4.20 13.94 11.83
N ILE A 227 5.34 14.36 11.27
CA ILE A 227 6.03 13.63 10.19
C ILE A 227 7.52 13.56 10.44
N MET A 228 8.00 12.35 10.72
CA MET A 228 9.41 12.06 10.94
C MET A 228 10.05 11.46 9.70
N LYS A 229 11.24 11.94 9.37
CA LYS A 229 12.09 11.41 8.30
C LYS A 229 13.55 11.32 8.72
N PRO A 230 14.37 10.48 8.04
CA PRO A 230 15.78 10.30 8.38
C PRO A 230 16.57 11.61 8.47
N TYR A 231 17.60 11.64 9.32
CA TYR A 231 18.68 12.62 9.20
C TYR A 231 19.36 12.43 7.84
N PRO A 232 19.58 13.52 7.07
CA PRO A 232 20.31 13.45 5.81
C PRO A 232 21.80 13.26 6.06
N GLY A 233 22.45 12.43 5.24
CA GLY A 233 23.88 12.18 5.29
C GLY A 233 24.24 10.82 5.89
N ASP A 234 25.52 10.49 5.77
CA ASP A 234 26.11 9.25 6.30
C ASP A 234 26.69 9.51 7.68
N PHE A 235 26.30 8.67 8.64
CA PHE A 235 26.74 8.79 10.03
C PHE A 235 27.51 7.53 10.46
N PRO A 236 28.49 7.66 11.37
CA PRO A 236 29.23 6.51 11.88
C PRO A 236 28.35 5.61 12.76
N LYS A 237 28.69 4.32 12.86
CA LYS A 237 28.02 3.37 13.76
C LYS A 237 28.03 3.88 15.21
N GLY A 238 26.93 3.63 15.92
CA GLY A 238 26.72 4.09 17.29
C GLY A 238 26.39 5.58 17.43
N SER A 239 26.42 6.37 16.35
CA SER A 239 25.97 7.76 16.41
C SER A 239 24.46 7.86 16.62
N LYS A 240 24.04 8.93 17.31
CA LYS A 240 22.63 9.22 17.58
C LYS A 240 21.78 9.26 16.31
N GLN A 241 22.27 9.95 15.27
CA GLN A 241 21.56 10.09 14.00
C GLN A 241 21.40 8.74 13.30
N ARG A 242 22.41 7.85 13.39
CA ARG A 242 22.32 6.53 12.78
C ARG A 242 21.39 5.59 13.53
N ILE A 243 21.41 5.62 14.86
CA ILE A 243 20.44 4.89 15.70
C ILE A 243 19.02 5.32 15.36
N PHE A 244 18.76 6.63 15.30
CA PHE A 244 17.46 7.15 14.88
C PHE A 244 17.08 6.69 13.47
N ASN A 245 17.97 6.87 12.50
CA ASN A 245 17.73 6.47 11.10
C ASN A 245 17.43 4.97 10.98
N TYR A 246 18.12 4.14 11.76
CA TYR A 246 17.88 2.70 11.79
C TYR A 246 16.49 2.38 12.33
N ARG A 247 16.12 2.94 13.50
CA ARG A 247 14.79 2.74 14.11
C ARG A 247 13.66 3.21 13.20
N LEU A 248 13.82 4.39 12.60
CA LEU A 248 12.86 4.91 11.63
C LEU A 248 12.77 4.00 10.40
N SER A 249 13.90 3.55 9.85
CA SER A 249 13.94 2.66 8.69
C SER A 249 13.16 1.37 8.97
N ARG A 250 13.31 0.76 10.16
CA ARG A 250 12.57 -0.45 10.53
C ARG A 250 11.06 -0.27 10.45
N ALA A 251 10.53 0.80 11.06
CA ALA A 251 9.11 1.12 11.02
C ALA A 251 8.64 1.51 9.61
N ARG A 252 9.48 2.21 8.85
CA ARG A 252 9.18 2.66 7.48
C ARG A 252 9.19 1.53 6.45
N ARG A 253 10.00 0.48 6.63
CA ARG A 253 10.05 -0.67 5.70
C ARG A 253 8.71 -1.36 5.51
N ILE A 254 7.78 -1.19 6.44
CA ILE A 254 6.45 -1.81 6.39
C ILE A 254 5.71 -1.39 5.11
N VAL A 255 5.63 -0.09 4.81
CA VAL A 255 4.93 0.38 3.61
C VAL A 255 5.63 -0.08 2.32
N GLU A 256 6.96 -0.15 2.32
CA GLU A 256 7.72 -0.69 1.19
C GLU A 256 7.40 -2.17 0.94
N ASN A 257 7.32 -2.96 2.01
CA ASN A 257 6.94 -4.36 1.94
C ASN A 257 5.52 -4.53 1.41
N VAL A 258 4.58 -3.70 1.88
CA VAL A 258 3.19 -3.74 1.37
C VAL A 258 3.15 -3.46 -0.12
N PHE A 259 3.83 -2.40 -0.58
CA PHE A 259 3.93 -2.09 -2.01
C PHE A 259 4.59 -3.22 -2.82
N GLY A 260 5.68 -3.80 -2.31
CA GLY A 260 6.34 -4.94 -2.93
C GLY A 260 5.43 -6.17 -3.06
N ILE A 261 4.69 -6.49 -1.99
CA ILE A 261 3.76 -7.62 -1.95
C ILE A 261 2.62 -7.42 -2.93
N ILE A 262 1.92 -6.28 -2.91
CA ILE A 262 0.81 -6.05 -3.85
C ILE A 262 1.30 -6.11 -5.31
N ALA A 263 2.52 -5.64 -5.59
CA ALA A 263 3.11 -5.70 -6.92
C ALA A 263 3.43 -7.13 -7.37
N SER A 264 4.01 -7.94 -6.46
CA SER A 264 4.36 -9.33 -6.74
C SER A 264 3.12 -10.20 -6.98
N VAL A 265 2.07 -10.00 -6.18
CA VAL A 265 0.83 -10.77 -6.26
C VAL A 265 -0.06 -10.29 -7.42
N PHE A 266 -0.26 -8.98 -7.53
CA PHE A 266 -1.08 -8.35 -8.57
C PHE A 266 -0.20 -7.75 -9.66
N ARG A 267 0.21 -8.61 -10.60
CA ARG A 267 1.18 -8.28 -11.64
C ARG A 267 0.72 -7.20 -12.61
N VAL A 268 -0.55 -6.79 -12.59
CA VAL A 268 -1.02 -5.58 -13.29
C VAL A 268 -0.23 -4.33 -12.86
N LEU A 269 0.24 -4.25 -11.62
CA LEU A 269 1.06 -3.13 -11.12
C LEU A 269 2.54 -3.21 -11.57
N ARG A 270 2.95 -4.32 -12.18
CA ARG A 270 4.32 -4.58 -12.65
C ARG A 270 4.51 -4.29 -14.14
N ARG A 271 3.43 -3.91 -14.83
CA ARG A 271 3.44 -3.53 -16.23
C ARG A 271 2.78 -2.16 -16.35
N PRO A 272 3.06 -1.40 -17.43
CA PRO A 272 2.24 -0.25 -17.78
C PRO A 272 0.77 -0.65 -17.86
N ILE A 273 -0.08 0.00 -17.07
CA ILE A 273 -1.53 -0.22 -17.14
C ILE A 273 -2.04 0.46 -18.40
N LEU A 274 -2.47 -0.34 -19.38
CA LEU A 274 -2.93 0.13 -20.69
C LEU A 274 -4.40 0.61 -20.63
N LEU A 275 -4.72 1.46 -19.66
CA LEU A 275 -6.05 2.00 -19.41
C LEU A 275 -5.95 3.49 -19.08
N GLN A 276 -7.07 4.21 -19.25
CA GLN A 276 -7.16 5.62 -18.86
C GLN A 276 -6.97 5.78 -17.34
N PRO A 277 -6.47 6.94 -16.88
CA PRO A 277 -6.14 7.19 -15.47
C PRO A 277 -7.25 6.82 -14.49
N GLU A 278 -8.51 7.09 -14.83
CA GLU A 278 -9.67 6.84 -13.98
C GLU A 278 -9.87 5.33 -13.73
N ASN A 279 -9.68 4.51 -14.77
CA ASN A 279 -9.75 3.06 -14.63
C ASN A 279 -8.52 2.50 -13.92
N ALA A 280 -7.34 3.08 -14.14
CA ALA A 280 -6.13 2.70 -13.44
C ALA A 280 -6.22 2.99 -11.94
N GLU A 281 -6.80 4.13 -11.55
CA GLU A 281 -7.12 4.46 -10.16
C GLU A 281 -8.02 3.41 -9.52
N ILE A 282 -9.14 3.07 -10.17
CA ILE A 282 -10.08 2.04 -9.70
C ILE A 282 -9.36 0.70 -9.47
N ILE A 283 -8.46 0.30 -10.38
CA ILE A 283 -7.67 -0.93 -10.25
C ILE A 283 -6.73 -0.87 -9.04
N VAL A 284 -6.00 0.22 -8.88
CA VAL A 284 -5.06 0.42 -7.76
C VAL A 284 -5.79 0.39 -6.42
N MET A 285 -6.93 1.10 -6.33
CA MET A 285 -7.78 1.10 -5.13
C MET A 285 -8.34 -0.29 -4.83
N THR A 286 -8.80 -1.02 -5.85
CA THR A 286 -9.29 -2.40 -5.68
C THR A 286 -8.21 -3.31 -5.09
N ILE A 287 -6.98 -3.21 -5.59
CA ILE A 287 -5.84 -4.00 -5.10
C ILE A 287 -5.55 -3.66 -3.63
N ALA A 288 -5.59 -2.38 -3.25
CA ALA A 288 -5.40 -1.98 -1.86
C ALA A 288 -6.46 -2.59 -0.93
N HIS A 289 -7.74 -2.57 -1.31
CA HIS A 289 -8.81 -3.19 -0.53
C HIS A 289 -8.68 -4.72 -0.46
N LEU A 290 -8.33 -5.36 -1.58
CA LEU A 290 -8.08 -6.79 -1.64
C LEU A 290 -6.89 -7.22 -0.77
N HIS A 291 -5.85 -6.40 -0.64
CA HIS A 291 -4.70 -6.71 0.22
C HIS A 291 -5.13 -7.05 1.65
N LYS A 292 -5.93 -6.18 2.29
CA LYS A 292 -6.38 -6.43 3.66
C LYS A 292 -7.42 -7.55 3.73
N PHE A 293 -8.31 -7.66 2.73
CA PHE A 293 -9.26 -8.76 2.63
C PHE A 293 -8.56 -10.12 2.65
N LEU A 294 -7.55 -10.30 1.78
CA LEU A 294 -6.81 -11.55 1.64
C LEU A 294 -5.91 -11.87 2.83
N ARG A 295 -5.44 -10.85 3.55
CA ARG A 295 -4.65 -11.03 4.77
C ARG A 295 -5.47 -11.37 6.01
N LYS A 296 -6.77 -11.03 6.03
CA LYS A 296 -7.65 -11.25 7.19
C LYS A 296 -8.05 -12.71 7.37
N ASN A 297 -8.26 -13.44 6.27
CA ASN A 297 -8.61 -14.86 6.32
C ASN A 297 -7.34 -15.73 6.36
N SER A 298 -7.22 -16.63 7.34
CA SER A 298 -6.06 -17.51 7.51
C SER A 298 -5.79 -18.40 6.29
N GLU A 299 -6.83 -18.81 5.56
CA GLU A 299 -6.66 -19.63 4.35
C GLU A 299 -6.04 -18.81 3.20
N SER A 300 -6.58 -17.64 2.88
CA SER A 300 -5.97 -16.76 1.86
C SER A 300 -4.63 -16.19 2.28
N GLN A 301 -4.43 -15.88 3.57
CA GLN A 301 -3.18 -15.29 4.06
C GLN A 301 -1.97 -16.20 3.76
N ARG A 302 -2.12 -17.52 3.89
CA ARG A 302 -1.06 -18.49 3.57
C ARG A 302 -0.63 -18.47 2.11
N TYR A 303 -1.52 -18.09 1.20
CA TYR A 303 -1.24 -17.99 -0.23
C TYR A 303 -0.82 -16.59 -0.66
N TYR A 304 -1.41 -15.58 -0.04
CA TYR A 304 -1.20 -14.18 -0.36
C TYR A 304 0.11 -13.65 0.22
N THR A 305 0.42 -14.02 1.47
CA THR A 305 1.63 -13.65 2.20
C THR A 305 2.19 -14.87 2.95
N PRO A 306 2.71 -15.89 2.25
CA PRO A 306 3.37 -17.02 2.89
C PRO A 306 4.53 -16.59 3.81
N LEU A 307 4.97 -17.49 4.68
CA LEU A 307 6.14 -17.25 5.52
C LEU A 307 7.36 -16.91 4.65
N GLY A 308 8.05 -15.83 5.02
CA GLY A 308 9.16 -15.26 4.24
C GLY A 308 8.74 -14.24 3.19
N SER A 309 7.45 -13.90 3.04
CA SER A 309 7.05 -12.82 2.13
C SER A 309 7.58 -11.46 2.53
N PHE A 310 7.48 -11.09 3.80
CA PHE A 310 7.96 -9.81 4.30
C PHE A 310 9.46 -9.84 4.56
N ASP A 311 10.12 -8.69 4.41
CA ASP A 311 11.48 -8.48 4.91
C ASP A 311 11.52 -8.76 6.41
N ARG A 312 12.55 -9.48 6.82
CA ARG A 312 12.82 -9.79 8.22
C ARG A 312 14.18 -9.26 8.59
N GLU A 313 14.44 -9.27 9.89
CA GLU A 313 15.73 -8.85 10.42
C GLU A 313 16.27 -9.99 11.27
N GLU A 314 17.42 -10.52 10.86
CA GLU A 314 18.11 -11.59 11.56
C GLU A 314 19.53 -11.10 11.85
N ALA A 315 19.90 -11.07 13.13
CA ALA A 315 21.21 -10.59 13.59
C ALA A 315 21.63 -9.22 12.98
N GLY A 316 20.67 -8.29 12.83
CA GLY A 316 20.91 -6.94 12.33
C GLY A 316 21.10 -6.83 10.82
N GLN A 317 21.03 -7.95 10.10
CA GLN A 317 20.96 -7.99 8.65
C GLN A 317 19.52 -8.11 8.19
N ILE A 318 19.21 -7.44 7.10
CA ILE A 318 17.90 -7.55 6.47
C ILE A 318 17.89 -8.83 5.65
N VAL A 319 17.03 -9.78 6.04
CA VAL A 319 16.69 -10.92 5.21
C VAL A 319 15.57 -10.47 4.28
N GLU A 320 15.89 -10.42 2.99
CA GLU A 320 14.98 -9.95 1.96
C GLU A 320 13.76 -10.87 1.84
N GLY A 321 12.57 -10.24 1.83
CA GLY A 321 11.32 -10.95 1.63
C GLY A 321 11.21 -11.53 0.22
N SER A 322 10.41 -12.59 0.06
CA SER A 322 10.29 -13.32 -1.21
C SER A 322 9.84 -12.45 -2.39
N TRP A 323 9.15 -11.33 -2.14
CA TRP A 323 8.75 -10.39 -3.20
C TRP A 323 9.93 -9.68 -3.85
N ARG A 324 11.10 -9.61 -3.20
CA ARG A 324 12.34 -9.02 -3.75
C ARG A 324 13.06 -9.92 -4.75
N ASN A 325 12.77 -11.22 -4.72
CA ASN A 325 13.35 -12.20 -5.64
C ASN A 325 12.78 -12.09 -7.06
N GLU A 326 11.61 -11.47 -7.23
CA GLU A 326 11.04 -11.25 -8.55
C GLU A 326 11.71 -10.01 -9.19
N PRO A 327 12.14 -10.08 -10.47
CA PRO A 327 12.86 -8.99 -11.10
C PRO A 327 12.03 -7.70 -11.06
N ASN A 328 12.66 -6.60 -10.63
CA ASN A 328 12.02 -5.31 -10.49
C ASN A 328 11.65 -4.75 -11.87
N THR A 329 10.48 -5.14 -12.37
CA THR A 329 9.84 -4.55 -13.55
C THR A 329 9.40 -3.16 -13.11
N GLY A 330 10.18 -2.14 -13.46
CA GLY A 330 10.11 -0.77 -12.91
C GLY A 330 8.81 -0.01 -13.17
N SER A 331 7.66 -0.56 -12.80
CA SER A 331 6.32 0.01 -12.94
C SER A 331 5.75 0.57 -11.65
N LEU A 332 6.32 0.22 -10.50
CA LEU A 332 6.12 0.89 -9.21
C LEU A 332 7.41 1.58 -8.81
N LEU A 333 7.54 2.86 -9.17
CA LEU A 333 8.79 3.59 -8.98
C LEU A 333 8.70 4.51 -7.76
N PRO A 334 9.80 4.64 -6.99
CA PRO A 334 9.88 5.62 -5.93
C PRO A 334 9.74 7.01 -6.53
N LEU A 335 9.14 7.90 -5.75
CA LEU A 335 8.93 9.27 -6.16
C LEU A 335 10.23 10.10 -5.97
N ARG A 336 10.20 11.37 -6.36
CA ARG A 336 11.38 12.24 -6.38
C ARG A 336 11.53 13.00 -5.07
N ASN A 337 12.70 12.89 -4.45
CA ASN A 337 13.05 13.73 -3.30
C ASN A 337 13.24 15.20 -3.70
N VAL A 338 12.49 16.10 -3.06
CA VAL A 338 12.61 17.55 -3.20
C VAL A 338 13.06 18.14 -1.85
N PRO A 339 14.26 18.75 -1.76
CA PRO A 339 14.73 19.36 -0.52
C PRO A 339 13.80 20.49 -0.04
N ARG A 340 13.44 20.46 1.25
CA ARG A 340 12.65 21.51 1.91
C ARG A 340 13.24 21.83 3.28
N ARG A 341 13.22 23.11 3.69
CA ARG A 341 13.61 23.52 5.04
C ARG A 341 12.55 23.10 6.04
N ALA A 342 12.97 22.39 7.08
CA ALA A 342 12.08 21.94 8.15
C ALA A 342 11.90 23.03 9.22
N PRO A 343 10.70 23.15 9.83
CA PRO A 343 10.46 23.98 11.01
C PRO A 343 11.39 23.59 12.18
N LEU A 344 11.72 24.55 13.05
CA LEU A 344 12.54 24.28 14.23
C LEU A 344 11.89 23.27 15.18
N ILE A 345 10.57 23.38 15.39
CA ILE A 345 9.81 22.46 16.24
C ILE A 345 9.93 21.01 15.77
N ALA A 346 9.82 20.76 14.47
CA ALA A 346 9.96 19.42 13.89
C ALA A 346 11.37 18.84 14.07
N LYS A 347 12.40 19.69 14.06
CA LYS A 347 13.78 19.27 14.36
C LYS A 347 13.93 18.91 15.85
N HIS A 348 13.33 19.68 16.76
CA HIS A 348 13.37 19.38 18.20
C HIS A 348 12.63 18.08 18.53
N ILE A 349 11.47 17.83 17.92
CA ILE A 349 10.73 16.57 18.08
C ILE A 349 11.61 15.39 17.64
N ARG A 350 12.24 15.48 16.47
CA ARG A 350 13.15 14.44 15.98
C ARG A 350 14.34 14.22 16.91
N GLU A 351 14.90 15.30 17.44
CA GLU A 351 16.01 15.24 18.39
C GLU A 351 15.58 14.53 19.69
N GLU A 352 14.37 14.81 20.18
CA GLU A 352 13.83 14.17 21.38
C GLU A 352 13.64 12.65 21.20
N PHE A 353 13.09 12.21 20.06
CA PHE A 353 13.06 10.79 19.71
C PHE A 353 14.48 10.19 19.62
N SER A 354 15.42 10.92 19.04
CA SER A 354 16.80 10.46 18.87
C SER A 354 17.52 10.29 20.22
N ASP A 355 17.32 11.23 21.14
CA ASP A 355 17.84 11.16 22.50
C ASP A 355 17.21 10.00 23.27
N TYR A 356 15.89 9.82 23.16
CA TYR A 356 15.19 8.68 23.76
C TYR A 356 15.75 7.35 23.26
N PHE A 357 15.94 7.16 21.95
CA PHE A 357 16.50 5.92 21.40
C PHE A 357 17.94 5.64 21.84
N CYS A 358 18.72 6.67 22.17
CA CYS A 358 20.08 6.49 22.69
C CYS A 358 20.11 6.12 24.18
N ASN A 359 19.06 6.47 24.94
CA ASN A 359 19.01 6.38 26.39
C ASN A 359 17.88 5.45 26.86
N GLU A 360 16.74 5.98 27.29
CA GLU A 360 15.65 5.23 27.93
C GLU A 360 15.00 4.19 26.99
N GLY A 361 14.97 4.49 25.69
CA GLY A 361 14.45 3.62 24.62
C GLY A 361 15.49 2.71 23.97
N LYS A 362 16.68 2.61 24.56
CA LYS A 362 17.79 1.78 24.07
C LYS A 362 17.40 0.32 24.04
N VAL A 363 17.67 -0.34 22.91
CA VAL A 363 17.44 -1.79 22.75
C VAL A 363 18.75 -2.57 22.73
N PRO A 364 18.77 -3.84 23.19
CA PRO A 364 20.01 -4.60 23.41
C PRO A 364 20.90 -4.76 22.18
N TRP A 365 20.31 -4.71 20.99
CA TRP A 365 20.98 -4.97 19.73
C TRP A 365 21.50 -3.71 19.02
N GLN A 366 21.09 -2.51 19.43
CA GLN A 366 21.34 -1.29 18.64
C GLN A 366 22.81 -0.95 18.49
N ASP A 367 23.63 -1.13 19.53
CA ASP A 367 25.07 -0.79 19.46
C ASP A 367 25.85 -1.70 18.51
N ARG A 368 25.30 -2.87 18.15
CA ARG A 368 25.93 -3.82 17.22
C ARG A 368 25.63 -3.47 15.76
N TYR A 369 24.45 -2.92 15.49
CA TYR A 369 23.92 -2.79 14.12
C TYR A 369 23.78 -1.34 13.67
N CYS A 370 23.44 -0.45 14.59
CA CYS A 370 23.23 0.98 14.35
C CYS A 370 24.55 1.74 14.30
#